data_AF-A0A0S7ZX24-F1
#
_entry.id   AF-A0A0S7ZX24-F1
#
_cell.length_a   1.000
_cell.length_b   1.000
_cell.length_c   1.000
_cell.angle_alpha   90.00
_cell.angle_beta   90.00
_cell.angle_gamma   90.00
#
_symmetry.space_group_name_H-M   'P 1'
#
loop_
_entity.id
_entity.type
_entity.pdbx_description
1 polymer ?
#
loop_
_entity_poly.entity_id
_entity_poly.type
_entity_poly.pdbx_seq_one_letter_code
_entity_poly.pdbx_strand_id
1 'polypeptide(L)'
;METDVAEVKWWINWLASKGYSEIIVVGHSTGSLQLAIALSKDPPVTVSKAIFTAPAYLQGDPFPQAEENADIAIAKQLEAKNDNKLHKYHLSYCKGNFVAL
;
A
#
# COMPACT_ATOMS: atom_id res chain seq x y z
N MET A 1 -3.19 -8.79 6.91
CA MET A 1 -3.47 -7.47 7.49
C MET A 1 -3.79 -7.51 8.98
N GLU A 2 -4.83 -8.21 9.44
CA GLU A 2 -5.13 -8.25 10.90
C GLU A 2 -3.94 -8.80 11.71
N THR A 3 -3.29 -9.85 11.20
CA THR A 3 -2.06 -10.42 11.80
C THR A 3 -0.91 -9.40 11.81
N ASP A 4 -0.70 -8.67 10.71
CA ASP A 4 0.37 -7.67 10.61
C ASP A 4 0.15 -6.51 11.61
N VAL A 5 -1.10 -6.07 11.75
CA VAL A 5 -1.47 -5.04 12.73
C VAL A 5 -1.24 -5.54 14.16
N ALA A 6 -1.58 -6.80 14.46
CA ALA A 6 -1.33 -7.41 15.76
C ALA A 6 0.17 -7.52 16.05
N GLU A 7 0.98 -7.87 15.05
CA GLU A 7 2.44 -7.93 15.17
C GLU A 7 3.06 -6.55 15.46
N VAL A 8 2.62 -5.50 14.78
CA VAL A 8 3.06 -4.11 15.07
C VAL A 8 2.77 -3.76 16.53
N LYS A 9 1.56 -4.06 17.02
CA LYS A 9 1.21 -3.83 18.44
C LYS A 9 2.09 -4.64 19.39
N TRP A 10 2.38 -5.89 19.04
CA TRP A 10 3.24 -6.74 19.85
C TRP A 10 4.65 -6.16 19.98
N TRP A 11 5.25 -5.68 18.88
CA TRP A 11 6.57 -5.05 18.92
C TRP A 11 6.61 -3.75 19.74
N ILE A 12 5.58 -2.90 19.64
CA ILE A 12 5.47 -1.69 20.46
C ILE A 12 5.39 -2.04 21.94
N ASN A 13 4.57 -3.03 22.30
CA ASN A 13 4.44 -3.49 23.68
C ASN A 13 5.73 -4.16 24.18
N TRP A 14 6.43 -4.90 23.32
CA TRP A 14 7.73 -5.46 23.67
C TRP A 14 8.74 -4.36 23.98
N LEU A 15 8.83 -3.31 23.17
CA LEU A 15 9.68 -2.15 23.45
C LEU A 15 9.29 -1.46 24.77
N ALA A 16 8.00 -1.23 25.01
CA ALA A 16 7.53 -0.68 26.27
C ALA A 16 7.95 -1.56 27.47
N SER A 17 7.86 -2.89 27.35
CA SER A 17 8.30 -3.84 28.39
C SER A 17 9.80 -3.82 28.65
N LYS A 18 10.60 -3.31 27.71
CA LYS A 18 12.04 -3.07 27.89
C LYS A 18 12.35 -1.75 28.60
N GLY A 19 11.33 -0.96 28.93
CA GLY A 19 11.46 0.33 29.62
C GLY A 19 11.55 1.53 28.68
N TYR A 20 11.34 1.36 27.38
CA TYR A 20 11.29 2.49 26.44
C TYR A 20 9.97 3.24 26.61
N SER A 21 10.06 4.54 26.92
CA SER A 21 8.91 5.43 27.13
C SER A 21 8.67 6.41 25.98
N GLU A 22 9.63 6.55 25.06
CA GLU A 22 9.52 7.41 23.87
C GLU A 22 9.89 6.61 22.61
N ILE A 23 8.86 6.08 21.94
CA ILE A 23 8.99 5.25 20.76
C ILE A 23 8.52 6.07 19.54
N ILE A 24 9.39 6.16 18.53
CA ILE A 24 9.05 6.71 17.22
C ILE A 24 8.87 5.54 16.27
N VAL A 25 7.71 5.49 15.60
CA VAL A 25 7.38 4.44 14.64
C VAL A 25 7.34 5.01 13.23
N VAL A 26 7.85 4.23 12.26
CA VAL A 26 7.92 4.63 10.86
C VAL A 26 7.22 3.58 10.00
N GLY A 27 6.23 4.03 9.23
CA GLY A 27 5.57 3.23 8.20
C GLY A 27 6.08 3.60 6.82
N HIS A 28 6.25 2.61 5.95
CA HIS A 28 6.57 2.82 4.53
C HIS A 28 5.56 2.09 3.65
N SER A 29 5.08 2.75 2.58
CA SER A 29 4.11 2.15 1.65
C SER A 29 2.87 1.62 2.38
N THR A 30 2.49 0.37 2.14
CA THR A 30 1.41 -0.35 2.84
C THR A 30 1.63 -0.49 4.34
N GLY A 31 2.89 -0.50 4.80
CA GLY A 31 3.23 -0.49 6.23
C GLY A 31 2.73 0.75 6.95
N SER A 32 2.58 1.88 6.24
CA SER A 32 1.95 3.08 6.80
C SER A 32 0.49 2.85 7.18
N LEU A 33 -0.26 2.10 6.36
CA LEU A 33 -1.65 1.75 6.65
C LEU A 33 -1.73 0.80 7.86
N GLN A 34 -0.91 -0.25 7.89
CA GLN A 34 -0.87 -1.20 9.01
C GLN A 34 -0.55 -0.46 10.33
N LEU A 35 0.43 0.42 10.31
CA LEU A 35 0.81 1.24 11.46
C LEU A 35 -0.29 2.22 11.88
N ALA A 36 -0.93 2.90 10.93
CA ALA A 36 -2.06 3.79 11.22
C ALA A 36 -3.23 3.03 11.85
N ILE A 37 -3.55 1.83 11.35
CA ILE A 37 -4.59 0.97 11.94
C ILE A 37 -4.19 0.57 13.36
N ALA A 38 -2.94 0.13 13.58
CA ALA A 38 -2.44 -0.25 14.89
C ALA A 38 -2.57 0.88 15.92
N LEU A 39 -2.30 2.13 15.53
CA LEU A 39 -2.35 3.29 16.42
C LEU A 39 -3.75 3.90 16.57
N SER A 40 -4.68 3.62 15.66
CA SER A 40 -6.03 4.23 15.68
C SER A 40 -6.94 3.73 16.82
N LYS A 41 -6.74 2.48 17.26
CA LYS A 41 -7.48 1.87 18.37
C LYS A 41 -6.54 1.76 19.57
N ASP A 42 -6.61 2.77 20.43
CA ASP A 42 -5.85 2.92 21.67
C ASP A 42 -4.33 3.03 21.44
N PRO A 43 -3.83 4.22 21.05
CA PRO A 43 -2.41 4.43 20.83
C PRO A 43 -1.64 4.26 22.15
N PRO A 44 -0.63 3.38 22.21
CA PRO A 44 0.18 3.24 23.41
C PRO A 44 0.81 4.58 23.77
N VAL A 45 0.71 5.00 25.04
CA VAL A 45 1.26 6.28 25.55
C VAL A 45 2.76 6.40 25.29
N THR A 46 3.45 5.26 25.13
CA THR A 46 4.88 5.19 24.81
C THR A 46 5.22 5.59 23.38
N VAL A 47 4.27 5.62 22.44
CA VAL A 47 4.51 6.07 21.06
C VAL A 47 4.36 7.59 20.99
N SER A 48 5.48 8.30 20.90
CA SER A 48 5.50 9.77 20.92
C SER A 48 5.28 10.38 19.53
N LYS A 49 5.65 9.66 18.46
CA LYS A 49 5.51 10.11 17.06
C LYS A 49 5.32 8.94 16.10
N ALA A 50 4.55 9.17 15.04
CA ALA A 50 4.46 8.29 13.89
C ALA A 50 4.85 9.05 12.60
N ILE A 51 5.69 8.44 11.77
CA ILE A 51 6.13 8.99 10.48
C ILE A 51 5.64 8.04 9.38
N PHE A 52 4.97 8.58 8.38
CA PHE A 52 4.49 7.80 7.23
C PHE A 52 5.23 8.24 5.97
N THR A 53 5.87 7.29 5.31
CA THR A 53 6.64 7.52 4.09
C THR A 53 5.98 6.79 2.93
N ALA A 54 5.70 7.53 1.85
CA ALA A 54 5.00 7.01 0.67
C ALA A 54 3.73 6.19 1.01
N PRO A 55 2.79 6.68 1.84
CA PRO A 55 1.66 5.86 2.32
C PRO A 55 0.83 5.31 1.16
N ALA A 56 0.53 4.01 1.21
CA ALA A 56 -0.25 3.32 0.19
C ALA A 56 -1.43 2.57 0.84
N TYR A 57 -2.60 2.67 0.21
CA TYR A 57 -3.82 1.98 0.61
C TYR A 57 -4.15 0.92 -0.44
N LEU A 58 -3.90 -0.35 -0.12
CA LEU A 58 -4.15 -1.49 -1.03
C LEU A 58 -5.34 -2.37 -0.58
N GLN A 59 -6.10 -1.96 0.44
CA GLN A 59 -7.29 -2.69 0.87
C GLN A 59 -8.53 -2.05 0.24
N GLY A 60 -9.43 -2.83 -0.38
CA GLY A 60 -10.59 -2.31 -1.12
C GLY A 60 -10.57 -2.78 -2.58
N ASP A 61 -11.59 -2.41 -3.36
CA ASP A 61 -11.58 -2.71 -4.80
C ASP A 61 -10.31 -2.10 -5.39
N PRO A 62 -9.44 -2.93 -5.98
CA PRO A 62 -8.17 -2.46 -6.49
C PRO A 62 -8.47 -1.59 -7.69
N PHE A 63 -8.30 -0.28 -7.54
CA PHE A 63 -8.29 0.67 -8.65
C PHE A 63 -9.67 0.72 -9.37
N PRO A 64 -9.81 1.55 -10.41
CA PRO A 64 -10.90 1.38 -11.36
C PRO A 64 -10.64 0.08 -12.14
N GLN A 65 -11.01 -1.07 -11.56
CA GLN A 65 -10.82 -2.39 -12.16
C GLN A 65 -11.41 -2.47 -13.58
N ALA A 66 -12.42 -1.65 -13.87
CA ALA A 66 -12.98 -1.48 -15.20
C ALA A 66 -11.98 -0.93 -16.24
N GLU A 67 -11.15 0.04 -15.86
CA GLU A 67 -10.12 0.65 -16.73
C GLU A 67 -9.01 -0.36 -17.01
N GLU A 68 -8.52 -1.05 -15.98
CA GLU A 68 -7.49 -2.10 -16.13
C GLU A 68 -7.99 -3.29 -16.96
N ASN A 69 -9.22 -3.77 -16.72
CA ASN A 69 -9.80 -4.85 -17.51
C ASN A 69 -10.01 -4.46 -18.97
N ALA A 70 -10.39 -3.21 -19.24
CA ALA A 70 -10.50 -2.68 -20.60
C ALA A 70 -9.13 -2.65 -21.30
N ASP A 71 -8.10 -2.20 -20.60
CA ASP A 71 -6.72 -2.18 -21.10
C ASP A 71 -6.16 -3.57 -21.38
N ILE A 72 -6.42 -4.55 -20.49
CA ILE A 72 -6.05 -5.96 -20.72
C ILE A 72 -6.75 -6.50 -21.98
N ALA A 73 -8.03 -6.17 -22.17
CA ALA A 73 -8.77 -6.61 -23.36
C ALA A 73 -8.20 -6.00 -24.64
N ILE A 74 -7.80 -4.72 -24.61
CA ILE A 74 -7.13 -4.05 -25.73
C ILE A 74 -5.76 -4.68 -26.00
N ALA A 75 -4.95 -4.89 -24.98
CA ALA A 75 -3.61 -5.49 -25.10
C ALA A 75 -3.69 -6.87 -25.76
N LYS A 76 -4.63 -7.74 -25.35
CA LYS A 76 -4.85 -9.05 -25.98
C LYS A 76 -5.23 -8.95 -27.46
N GLN A 77 -6.00 -7.93 -27.85
CA GLN A 77 -6.34 -7.72 -29.26
C GLN A 77 -5.15 -7.24 -30.09
N LEU A 78 -4.27 -6.42 -29.50
CA LEU A 78 -3.05 -5.92 -30.15
C LEU A 78 -2.02 -7.04 -30.30
N GLU A 79 -1.85 -7.86 -29.27
CA GLU A 79 -1.02 -9.06 -29.29
C GLU A 79 -1.48 -10.03 -30.40
N ALA A 80 -2.79 -10.30 -30.49
CA ALA A 80 -3.35 -11.14 -31.55
C ALA A 80 -3.12 -10.59 -32.97
N LYS A 81 -2.86 -9.29 -33.10
CA LYS A 81 -2.53 -8.61 -34.37
C LYS A 81 -1.03 -8.50 -34.63
N ASN A 82 -0.17 -9.01 -33.73
CA ASN A 82 1.27 -8.79 -33.73
C ASN A 82 1.65 -7.30 -33.76
N ASP A 83 0.86 -6.45 -33.09
CA ASP A 83 1.18 -5.02 -32.98
C ASP A 83 2.23 -4.80 -31.89
N ASN A 84 3.50 -4.73 -32.30
CA ASN A 84 4.66 -4.52 -31.41
C ASN A 84 4.95 -3.03 -31.13
N LYS A 85 3.97 -2.15 -31.25
CA LYS A 85 4.14 -0.73 -30.91
C LYS A 85 3.93 -0.50 -29.42
N LEU A 86 4.50 0.58 -28.92
CA LEU A 86 4.23 1.05 -27.56
C LEU A 86 2.83 1.66 -27.50
N HIS A 87 2.03 1.18 -26.55
CA HIS A 87 0.70 1.69 -26.26
C HIS A 87 0.62 2.24 -24.84
N LYS A 88 -0.37 3.11 -24.60
CA LYS A 88 -0.61 3.71 -23.29
C LYS A 88 -1.68 2.93 -22.55
N TYR A 89 -1.40 2.62 -21.30
CA TYR A 89 -2.27 1.89 -20.39
C TYR A 89 -2.40 2.64 -19.05
N HIS A 90 -3.34 2.18 -18.25
CA HIS A 90 -3.56 2.55 -16.87
C HIS A 90 -2.74 1.61 -15.98
N LEU A 91 -2.02 2.16 -15.01
CA LEU A 91 -1.27 1.39 -14.02
C LEU A 91 -1.44 2.02 -12.64
N SER A 92 -2.14 1.34 -11.74
CA SER A 92 -2.44 1.86 -10.40
C SER A 92 -3.14 3.24 -10.45
N TYR A 93 -2.46 4.32 -10.05
CA TYR A 93 -2.98 5.70 -10.10
C TYR A 93 -2.61 6.45 -11.39
N CYS A 94 -1.79 5.84 -12.24
CA CYS A 94 -1.36 6.39 -13.51
C CYS A 94 -2.46 6.14 -14.55
N LYS A 95 -3.19 7.20 -14.96
CA LYS A 95 -4.24 7.11 -15.98
C LYS A 95 -3.71 7.43 -17.38
N GLY A 96 -3.66 6.43 -18.26
CA GLY A 96 -3.29 6.61 -19.68
C GLY A 96 -1.86 7.14 -19.89
N ASN A 97 -0.96 6.88 -18.95
CA ASN A 97 0.41 7.39 -18.94
C ASN A 97 1.46 6.32 -18.60
N PHE A 98 1.04 5.06 -18.40
CA PHE A 98 1.96 3.93 -18.41
C PHE A 98 2.15 3.45 -19.85
N VAL A 99 3.40 3.20 -20.27
CA VAL A 99 3.71 2.83 -21.66
C VAL A 99 4.34 1.45 -21.67
N ALA A 100 3.73 0.52 -22.41
CA ALA A 100 4.21 -0.86 -22.56
C ALA A 100 3.98 -1.36 -23.99
N LEU A 101 4.65 -2.46 -24.34
CA LEU A 101 4.45 -3.22 -25.58
C LEU A 101 3.26 -4.16 -25.39
#